data_AF-A0A0J1H2Y1-F1
#
_entry.id   AF-A0A0J1H2Y1-F1
#
_cell.length_a   1.000
_cell.length_b   1.000
_cell.length_c   1.000
_cell.angle_alpha   90.00
_cell.angle_beta   90.00
_cell.angle_gamma   90.00
#
_symmetry.space_group_name_H-M   'P 1'
#
loop_
_entity.id
_entity.type
_entity.pdbx_description
1 polymer ?
#
loop_
_entity_poly.entity_id
_entity_poly.type
_entity_poly.pdbx_seq_one_letter_code
_entity_poly.pdbx_strand_id
1 'polypeptide(L)'
;MKRQGGFTLIELVVVIVILGILAVTAAPRFLNLQGDARGSTLEGLKGAINGATGIVYGKAAIEGKEQADGSSTAIDVDGITTSFGYPTAQDTGIQKALKLDTNEWKAAFGNTSNQPRTALFTLNAIKLGNEATDVAKVEATKCYVKYTEAQQIGTAPNQTIKEAKVEVVKKGC
;
A
#
# COMPACT_ATOMS: atom_id res chain seq x y z
N MET A 1 -5.89 -23.60 -61.66
CA MET A 1 -4.98 -22.63 -61.02
C MET A 1 -5.83 -21.58 -60.32
N LYS A 2 -5.83 -21.55 -58.98
CA LYS A 2 -6.55 -20.52 -58.20
C LYS A 2 -5.74 -19.22 -58.30
N ARG A 3 -6.33 -18.14 -58.82
CA ARG A 3 -5.68 -16.82 -58.81
C ARG A 3 -5.60 -16.34 -57.36
N GLN A 4 -4.39 -16.22 -56.84
CA GLN A 4 -4.14 -15.56 -55.56
C GLN A 4 -4.36 -14.06 -55.79
N GLY A 5 -5.41 -13.50 -55.19
CA GLY A 5 -5.62 -12.05 -55.17
C GLY A 5 -4.50 -11.42 -54.36
N GLY A 6 -3.59 -10.72 -55.01
CA GLY A 6 -2.56 -9.93 -54.34
C GLY A 6 -3.21 -8.76 -53.60
N PHE A 7 -2.65 -8.41 -52.44
CA PHE A 7 -3.04 -7.22 -51.69
C PHE A 7 -2.62 -5.96 -52.46
N THR A 8 -3.51 -4.99 -52.61
CA THR A 8 -3.21 -3.75 -53.33
C THR A 8 -2.38 -2.81 -52.44
N LEU A 9 -1.53 -1.98 -53.04
CA LEU A 9 -0.77 -0.98 -52.29
C LEU A 9 -1.69 0.01 -51.55
N ILE A 10 -2.86 0.32 -52.12
CA ILE A 10 -3.82 1.24 -51.50
C ILE A 10 -4.46 0.64 -50.25
N GLU A 11 -4.78 -0.66 -50.24
CA GLU A 11 -5.29 -1.35 -49.04
C GLU A 11 -4.28 -1.29 -47.90
N LEU A 12 -2.99 -1.46 -48.20
CA LEU A 12 -1.94 -1.36 -47.19
C LEU A 12 -1.83 0.05 -46.61
N VAL A 13 -1.84 1.07 -47.47
CA VAL A 13 -1.75 2.47 -47.03
C VAL A 13 -2.95 2.83 -46.14
N VAL A 14 -4.17 2.48 -46.55
CA VAL A 14 -5.38 2.80 -45.78
C VAL A 14 -5.37 2.13 -44.40
N VAL A 15 -4.92 0.88 -44.31
CA VAL A 15 -4.81 0.17 -43.02
C VAL A 15 -3.84 0.88 -42.07
N ILE A 16 -2.66 1.28 -42.55
CA ILE A 16 -1.66 1.95 -41.71
C ILE A 16 -2.18 3.31 -41.23
N VAL A 17 -2.89 4.05 -42.09
CA VAL A 17 -3.52 5.33 -41.72
C VAL A 17 -4.57 5.14 -40.63
N ILE A 18 -5.46 4.15 -40.77
CA ILE A 18 -6.48 3.85 -39.75
C ILE A 18 -5.83 3.45 -38.43
N LEU A 19 -4.83 2.56 -38.46
CA LEU A 19 -4.09 2.16 -37.25
C LEU A 19 -3.36 3.33 -36.60
N GLY A 20 -2.84 4.28 -37.40
CA GLY A 20 -2.23 5.51 -36.90
C GLY A 20 -3.20 6.37 -36.10
N ILE A 21 -4.42 6.59 -36.61
CA ILE A 21 -5.46 7.39 -35.92
C ILE A 21 -5.90 6.70 -34.62
N LEU A 22 -6.11 5.38 -34.65
CA LEU A 22 -6.49 4.60 -33.47
C LEU A 22 -5.39 4.62 -32.41
N ALA A 23 -4.12 4.51 -32.80
CA ALA A 23 -3.00 4.53 -31.88
C ALA A 23 -2.88 5.88 -31.13
N VAL A 24 -3.01 7.00 -31.84
CA VAL A 24 -2.88 8.35 -31.25
C VAL A 24 -4.00 8.63 -30.25
N THR A 25 -5.22 8.14 -30.50
CA THR A 25 -6.36 8.33 -29.60
C THR A 25 -6.38 7.35 -28.41
N ALA A 26 -5.85 6.13 -28.58
CA ALA A 26 -5.79 5.13 -27.53
C ALA A 26 -4.64 5.34 -26.53
N ALA A 27 -3.48 5.84 -26.99
CA ALA A 27 -2.29 5.95 -26.15
C ALA A 27 -2.47 6.81 -24.88
N PRO A 28 -3.08 8.01 -24.92
CA PRO A 28 -3.29 8.83 -23.72
C PRO A 28 -4.18 8.14 -22.67
N ARG A 29 -5.22 7.43 -23.12
CA ARG A 29 -6.13 6.70 -22.24
C ARG A 29 -5.43 5.50 -21.59
N PHE A 30 -4.62 4.77 -22.34
CA PHE A 30 -3.86 3.62 -21.83
C PHE A 30 -2.85 4.01 -20.74
N LEU A 31 -2.25 5.20 -20.83
CA LEU A 31 -1.36 5.72 -19.80
C LEU A 31 -2.11 6.04 -18.49
N ASN A 32 -3.28 6.69 -18.58
CA ASN A 32 -4.07 7.03 -17.38
C ASN A 32 -4.63 5.79 -16.66
N LEU A 33 -5.05 4.75 -17.42
CA LEU A 33 -5.59 3.52 -16.85
C LEU A 33 -4.62 2.79 -15.91
N GLN A 34 -3.31 2.89 -16.16
CA GLN A 34 -2.30 2.26 -15.30
C GLN A 34 -2.17 2.97 -13.94
N GLY A 35 -2.20 4.30 -13.93
CA GLY A 35 -2.18 5.09 -12.69
C GLY A 35 -3.44 4.86 -11.86
N ASP A 36 -4.60 4.87 -12.51
CA ASP A 36 -5.90 4.58 -11.87
C ASP A 36 -5.91 3.18 -11.27
N ALA A 37 -5.43 2.17 -12.00
CA ALA A 37 -5.35 0.79 -11.52
C ALA A 37 -4.49 0.68 -10.26
N ARG A 38 -3.29 1.30 -10.25
CA ARG A 38 -2.42 1.33 -9.07
C ARG A 38 -3.10 2.02 -7.90
N GLY A 39 -3.75 3.15 -8.14
CA GLY A 39 -4.52 3.87 -7.13
C GLY A 39 -5.62 3.00 -6.50
N SER A 40 -6.38 2.27 -7.32
CA SER A 40 -7.40 1.32 -6.84
C SER A 40 -6.80 0.17 -6.03
N THR A 41 -5.65 -0.37 -6.43
CA THR A 41 -4.95 -1.42 -5.67
C THR A 41 -4.53 -0.93 -4.29
N LEU A 42 -4.07 0.32 -4.15
CA LEU A 42 -3.75 0.92 -2.85
C LEU A 42 -4.99 1.10 -1.96
N GLU A 43 -6.13 1.49 -2.53
CA GLU A 43 -7.39 1.56 -1.76
C GLU A 43 -7.83 0.16 -1.29
N GLY A 44 -7.63 -0.87 -2.13
CA GLY A 44 -7.84 -2.26 -1.76
C GLY A 44 -6.95 -2.68 -0.58
N LEU A 45 -5.66 -2.31 -0.63
CA LEU A 45 -4.74 -2.57 0.48
C LEU A 45 -5.16 -1.85 1.75
N LYS A 46 -5.62 -0.59 1.68
CA LYS A 46 -6.16 0.12 2.86
C LYS A 46 -7.29 -0.68 3.52
N GLY A 47 -8.20 -1.24 2.72
CA GLY A 47 -9.25 -2.12 3.21
C GLY A 47 -8.70 -3.36 3.94
N ALA A 48 -7.68 -4.00 3.36
CA ALA A 48 -7.01 -5.15 3.97
C ALA A 48 -6.31 -4.79 5.29
N ILE A 49 -5.64 -3.62 5.35
CA ILE A 49 -5.02 -3.09 6.59
C ILE A 49 -6.08 -2.88 7.66
N ASN A 50 -7.17 -2.19 7.35
CA ASN A 50 -8.26 -1.97 8.31
C ASN A 50 -8.88 -3.29 8.80
N GLY A 51 -9.02 -4.28 7.92
CA GLY A 51 -9.50 -5.61 8.30
C GLY A 51 -8.54 -6.33 9.24
N ALA A 52 -7.25 -6.34 8.91
CA ALA A 52 -6.22 -6.98 9.73
C ALA A 52 -6.09 -6.29 11.11
N THR A 53 -6.11 -4.96 11.16
CA THR A 53 -6.03 -4.20 12.41
C THR A 53 -7.25 -4.47 13.29
N GLY A 54 -8.46 -4.53 12.73
CA GLY A 54 -9.67 -4.86 13.46
C GLY A 54 -9.66 -6.27 14.05
N ILE A 55 -9.14 -7.26 13.31
CA ILE A 55 -8.98 -8.64 13.82
C ILE A 55 -8.00 -8.69 14.98
N VAL A 56 -6.84 -8.03 14.86
CA VAL A 56 -5.83 -8.02 15.92
C VAL A 56 -6.34 -7.29 17.15
N TYR A 57 -7.03 -6.16 16.98
CA TYR A 57 -7.67 -5.45 18.07
C TYR A 57 -8.72 -6.30 18.79
N GLY A 58 -9.56 -7.02 18.05
CA GLY A 58 -10.53 -7.94 18.64
C GLY A 58 -9.87 -9.03 19.49
N LYS A 59 -8.75 -9.60 19.02
CA LYS A 59 -7.97 -10.56 19.81
C LYS A 59 -7.34 -9.93 21.05
N ALA A 60 -6.77 -8.74 20.91
CA ALA A 60 -6.18 -8.01 22.02
C ALA A 60 -7.21 -7.69 23.12
N ALA A 61 -8.42 -7.30 22.74
CA ALA A 61 -9.52 -7.05 23.66
C ALA A 61 -10.00 -8.31 24.39
N ILE A 62 -10.01 -9.47 23.71
CA ILE A 62 -10.32 -10.76 24.36
C ILE A 62 -9.25 -11.13 25.38
N GLU A 63 -7.99 -10.81 25.11
CA GLU A 63 -6.86 -11.04 26.01
C GLU A 63 -6.67 -9.95 27.09
N GLY A 64 -7.48 -8.88 27.08
CA GLY A 64 -7.37 -7.76 28.03
C GLY A 64 -6.13 -6.88 27.83
N LYS A 65 -5.60 -6.84 26.59
CA LYS A 65 -4.38 -6.12 26.20
C LYS A 65 -4.66 -4.88 25.33
N GLU A 66 -5.92 -4.51 25.15
CA GLU A 66 -6.35 -3.40 24.29
C GLU A 66 -5.93 -2.01 24.80
N GLN A 67 -5.54 -1.90 26.07
CA GLN A 67 -4.99 -0.66 26.65
C GLN A 67 -3.48 -0.73 26.92
N ALA A 68 -2.85 -1.88 26.65
CA ALA A 68 -1.43 -2.07 26.94
C ALA A 68 -0.56 -1.25 25.97
N ASP A 69 0.33 -0.42 26.51
CA ASP A 69 1.26 0.38 25.71
C ASP A 69 2.40 -0.48 25.14
N GLY A 70 2.33 -0.71 23.82
CA GLY A 70 3.31 -1.47 23.06
C GLY A 70 4.42 -0.64 22.44
N SER A 71 4.48 0.66 22.75
CA SER A 71 5.46 1.60 22.23
C SER A 71 6.87 1.29 22.72
N SER A 72 7.01 0.90 23.99
CA SER A 72 8.30 0.66 24.66
C SER A 72 8.57 -0.82 24.94
N THR A 73 7.54 -1.61 25.21
CA THR A 73 7.64 -3.05 25.46
C THR A 73 6.75 -3.78 24.47
N ALA A 74 7.29 -4.75 23.74
CA ALA A 74 6.49 -5.50 22.77
C ALA A 74 5.36 -6.28 23.47
N ILE A 75 4.11 -5.95 23.16
CA ILE A 75 2.93 -6.70 23.61
C ILE A 75 2.53 -7.67 22.50
N ASP A 76 2.63 -8.97 22.75
CA ASP A 76 2.29 -9.99 21.78
C ASP A 76 0.83 -10.43 21.90
N VAL A 77 0.14 -10.48 20.76
CA VAL A 77 -1.20 -11.05 20.59
C VAL A 77 -1.14 -11.98 19.38
N ASP A 78 -1.22 -13.29 19.61
CA ASP A 78 -1.14 -14.31 18.56
C ASP A 78 0.12 -14.17 17.65
N GLY A 79 1.27 -13.87 18.25
CA GLY A 79 2.53 -13.66 17.54
C GLY A 79 2.65 -12.32 16.83
N ILE A 80 1.69 -11.41 16.97
CA ILE A 80 1.69 -10.07 16.38
C ILE A 80 2.03 -9.08 17.48
N THR A 81 3.04 -8.23 17.25
CA THR A 81 3.33 -7.14 18.18
C THR A 81 2.25 -6.08 18.07
N THR A 82 1.70 -5.67 19.20
CA THR A 82 0.61 -4.70 19.33
C THR A 82 0.98 -3.54 20.24
N SER A 83 0.33 -2.41 20.05
CA SER A 83 0.30 -1.25 20.93
C SER A 83 -1.12 -0.71 21.02
N PHE A 84 -1.65 -0.58 22.23
CA PHE A 84 -3.05 -0.26 22.51
C PHE A 84 -4.02 -1.18 21.74
N GLY A 85 -3.69 -2.47 21.69
CA GLY A 85 -4.44 -3.49 20.97
C GLY A 85 -4.31 -3.49 19.44
N TYR A 86 -3.71 -2.45 18.84
CA TYR A 86 -3.52 -2.39 17.39
C TYR A 86 -2.14 -2.93 17.00
N PRO A 87 -1.95 -3.53 15.81
CA PRO A 87 -0.63 -3.94 15.33
C PRO A 87 0.38 -2.79 15.36
N THR A 88 1.61 -3.05 15.77
CA THR A 88 2.66 -2.03 15.70
C THR A 88 3.01 -1.71 14.24
N ALA A 89 3.50 -0.51 13.96
CA ALA A 89 3.93 -0.12 12.62
C ALA A 89 5.33 -0.67 12.29
N GLN A 90 5.52 -1.99 12.42
CA GLN A 90 6.78 -2.72 12.21
C GLN A 90 6.52 -4.04 11.46
N ASP A 91 7.60 -4.73 11.09
CA ASP A 91 7.58 -6.02 10.39
C ASP A 91 6.89 -7.12 11.20
N THR A 92 7.16 -7.16 12.51
CA THR A 92 6.56 -8.08 13.50
C THR A 92 5.11 -7.73 13.86
N GLY A 93 4.65 -6.52 13.50
CA GLY A 93 3.31 -6.03 13.77
C GLY A 93 2.45 -6.09 12.52
N ILE A 94 2.21 -4.93 11.91
CA ILE A 94 1.24 -4.78 10.82
C ILE A 94 1.59 -5.60 9.57
N GLN A 95 2.87 -5.76 9.22
CA GLN A 95 3.22 -6.58 8.04
C GLN A 95 2.94 -8.07 8.31
N LYS A 96 3.25 -8.56 9.51
CA LYS A 96 2.91 -9.94 9.93
C LYS A 96 1.40 -10.15 10.01
N ALA A 97 0.64 -9.15 10.46
CA ALA A 97 -0.82 -9.19 10.50
C ALA A 97 -1.44 -9.30 9.09
N LEU A 98 -0.87 -8.59 8.12
CA LEU A 98 -1.36 -8.57 6.74
C LEU A 98 -0.97 -9.80 5.91
N LYS A 99 0.15 -10.45 6.25
CA LYS A 99 0.72 -11.57 5.47
C LYS A 99 0.86 -11.25 3.97
N LEU A 100 1.36 -10.05 3.64
CA LEU A 100 1.54 -9.62 2.25
C LEU A 100 2.63 -10.43 1.53
N ASP A 101 2.43 -10.69 0.24
CA ASP A 101 3.47 -11.22 -0.64
C ASP A 101 4.52 -10.14 -0.92
N THR A 102 5.77 -10.41 -0.53
CA THR A 102 6.91 -9.48 -0.67
C THR A 102 7.40 -9.34 -2.12
N ASN A 103 6.90 -10.17 -3.04
CA ASN A 103 7.12 -10.05 -4.48
C ASN A 103 6.20 -9.00 -5.11
N GLU A 104 5.01 -8.80 -4.53
CA GLU A 104 4.04 -7.82 -5.01
C GLU A 104 4.14 -6.51 -4.23
N TRP A 105 4.36 -6.60 -2.92
CA TRP A 105 4.34 -5.47 -2.00
C TRP A 105 5.71 -5.21 -1.39
N LYS A 106 6.02 -3.94 -1.23
CA LYS A 106 7.16 -3.46 -0.45
C LYS A 106 6.69 -2.66 0.74
N ALA A 107 7.39 -2.84 1.86
CA ALA A 107 7.12 -2.16 3.11
C ALA A 107 8.37 -1.41 3.58
N ALA A 108 8.19 -0.17 4.00
CA ALA A 108 9.21 0.64 4.67
C ALA A 108 8.71 1.03 6.05
N PHE A 109 9.58 0.93 7.05
CA PHE A 109 9.24 1.16 8.45
C PHE A 109 9.95 2.38 9.01
N GLY A 110 9.20 3.22 9.71
CA GLY A 110 9.75 4.31 10.49
C GLY A 110 10.59 3.80 11.65
N ASN A 111 11.54 4.64 12.09
CA ASN A 111 12.40 4.33 13.23
C ASN A 111 11.56 4.09 14.50
N THR A 112 11.92 3.06 15.27
CA THR A 112 11.25 2.67 16.53
C THR A 112 11.29 3.76 17.60
N SER A 113 12.24 4.69 17.52
CA SER A 113 12.38 5.81 18.46
C SER A 113 11.45 7.00 18.16
N ASN A 114 10.82 7.05 16.98
CA ASN A 114 9.96 8.16 16.59
C ASN A 114 8.49 7.75 16.74
N GLN A 115 7.83 8.29 17.76
CA GLN A 115 6.42 8.01 18.04
C GLN A 115 5.52 9.16 17.52
N PRO A 116 4.39 8.88 16.85
CA PRO A 116 3.89 7.54 16.51
C PRO A 116 4.71 6.92 15.37
N ARG A 117 5.01 5.61 15.48
CA ARG A 117 5.66 4.86 14.40
C ARG A 117 4.74 4.80 13.17
N THR A 118 5.36 4.73 12.00
CA THR A 118 4.63 4.62 10.72
C THR A 118 5.20 3.51 9.85
N ALA A 119 4.34 2.84 9.10
CA ALA A 119 4.71 1.85 8.11
C ALA A 119 4.11 2.28 6.76
N LEU A 120 4.92 2.24 5.70
CA LEU A 120 4.50 2.61 4.36
C LEU A 120 4.54 1.37 3.48
N PHE A 121 3.44 1.13 2.77
CA PHE A 121 3.30 0.02 1.84
C PHE A 121 3.13 0.54 0.42
N THR A 122 3.85 -0.04 -0.53
CA THR A 122 3.81 0.36 -1.93
C THR A 122 3.98 -0.85 -2.84
N LEU A 123 3.61 -0.72 -4.11
CA LEU A 123 3.69 -1.79 -5.09
C LEU A 123 5.14 -1.97 -5.55
N ASN A 124 5.60 -3.22 -5.69
CA ASN A 124 6.93 -3.54 -6.20
C ASN A 124 7.14 -3.07 -7.66
N ALA A 125 6.06 -2.90 -8.43
CA ALA A 125 6.10 -2.35 -9.78
C ALA A 125 6.59 -0.88 -9.82
N ILE A 126 6.57 -0.18 -8.68
CA ILE A 126 7.13 1.15 -8.56
C ILE A 126 8.63 0.99 -8.32
N LYS A 127 9.44 1.38 -9.33
CA LYS A 127 10.90 1.24 -9.30
C LYS A 127 11.51 2.07 -8.17
N LEU A 128 11.67 1.46 -7.00
CA LEU A 128 12.33 2.02 -5.83
C LEU A 128 13.84 1.68 -5.79
N GLY A 129 14.35 0.93 -6.78
CA GLY A 129 15.66 0.28 -6.69
C GLY A 129 15.64 -0.88 -5.67
N ASN A 130 16.81 -1.32 -5.21
CA ASN A 130 16.94 -2.41 -4.20
C ASN A 130 16.59 -1.96 -2.75
N GLU A 131 15.87 -0.85 -2.59
CA GLU A 131 15.92 0.00 -1.40
C GLU A 131 14.52 0.30 -0.84
N ALA A 132 13.59 -0.63 -0.98
CA ALA A 132 12.20 -0.44 -0.59
C ALA A 132 11.97 -0.44 0.94
N THR A 133 13.05 -0.48 1.73
CA THR A 133 13.08 -0.36 3.18
C THR A 133 13.19 1.10 3.65
N ASP A 134 13.50 2.05 2.76
CA ASP A 134 13.69 3.46 3.11
C ASP A 134 12.37 4.26 2.98
N VAL A 135 11.87 4.75 4.11
CA VAL A 135 10.64 5.56 4.19
C VAL A 135 10.71 6.79 3.30
N ALA A 136 11.84 7.49 3.24
CA ALA A 136 11.96 8.72 2.45
C ALA A 136 11.84 8.44 0.94
N LYS A 137 12.38 7.30 0.49
CA LYS A 137 12.26 6.88 -0.92
C LYS A 137 10.83 6.51 -1.27
N VAL A 138 10.12 5.80 -0.39
CA VAL A 138 8.70 5.49 -0.60
C VAL A 138 7.85 6.77 -0.60
N GLU A 139 8.12 7.72 0.31
CA GLU A 139 7.41 8.99 0.35
C GLU A 139 7.60 9.82 -0.93
N ALA A 140 8.82 9.81 -1.49
CA ALA A 140 9.14 10.50 -2.74
C ALA A 140 8.29 10.02 -3.93
N THR A 141 7.83 8.76 -3.92
CA THR A 141 6.95 8.22 -4.98
C THR A 141 5.54 8.81 -4.97
N LYS A 142 5.06 9.28 -3.81
CA LYS A 142 3.66 9.71 -3.61
C LYS A 142 2.61 8.66 -4.05
N CYS A 143 2.98 7.37 -4.05
CA CYS A 143 2.12 6.24 -4.40
C CYS A 143 2.29 5.12 -3.36
N TYR A 144 1.62 5.25 -2.22
CA TYR A 144 1.75 4.32 -1.09
C TYR A 144 0.53 4.38 -0.16
N VAL A 145 0.40 3.36 0.70
CA VAL A 145 -0.50 3.36 1.85
C VAL A 145 0.31 3.56 3.12
N LYS A 146 -0.05 4.55 3.93
CA LYS A 146 0.55 4.86 5.22
C LYS A 146 -0.29 4.29 6.34
N TYR A 147 0.32 3.44 7.16
CA TYR A 147 -0.19 3.01 8.44
C TYR A 147 0.50 3.82 9.54
N THR A 148 -0.27 4.47 10.40
CA THR A 148 0.21 5.15 11.61
C THR A 148 -0.28 4.36 12.81
N GLU A 149 0.65 3.97 13.68
CA GLU A 149 0.33 3.18 14.86
C GLU A 149 -0.57 3.93 15.84
N ALA A 150 -1.31 3.18 16.66
CA ALA A 150 -2.02 3.73 17.79
C ALA A 150 -1.05 4.35 18.81
N GLN A 151 -1.48 5.43 19.44
CA GLN A 151 -0.67 6.17 20.40
C GLN A 151 -1.54 6.74 21.51
N GLN A 152 -0.95 6.92 22.68
CA GLN A 152 -1.56 7.72 23.71
C GLN A 152 -1.32 9.21 23.45
N ILE A 153 -2.37 10.02 23.55
CA ILE A 153 -2.30 11.47 23.47
C ILE A 153 -2.65 12.06 24.83
N GLY A 154 -1.93 13.12 25.19
CA GLY A 154 -2.11 13.84 26.44
C GLY A 154 -1.10 13.40 27.50
N THR A 155 -0.86 14.30 28.44
CA THR A 155 -0.10 14.03 29.67
C THR A 155 -1.07 13.70 30.79
N ALA A 156 -0.59 12.99 31.82
CA ALA A 156 -1.40 12.68 32.98
C ALA A 156 -1.99 13.97 33.58
N PRO A 157 -3.28 14.03 33.98
CA PRO A 157 -4.23 12.91 34.11
C PRO A 157 -5.17 12.69 32.91
N ASN A 158 -5.09 13.47 31.83
CA ASN A 158 -6.07 13.45 30.73
C ASN A 158 -5.52 12.72 29.48
N GLN A 159 -5.27 11.42 29.65
CA GLN A 159 -4.72 10.56 28.59
C GLN A 159 -5.86 9.94 27.76
N THR A 160 -5.75 10.00 26.43
CA THR A 160 -6.68 9.36 25.49
C THR A 160 -5.92 8.50 24.49
N ILE A 161 -6.45 7.32 24.18
CA ILE A 161 -5.89 6.46 23.13
C ILE A 161 -6.38 7.00 21.78
N LYS A 162 -5.44 7.39 20.91
CA LYS A 162 -5.70 7.61 19.51
C LYS A 162 -5.45 6.31 18.76
N GLU A 163 -6.50 5.81 18.13
CA GLU A 163 -6.48 4.59 17.33
C GLU A 163 -5.52 4.67 16.15
N ALA A 164 -5.13 3.51 15.63
CA ALA A 164 -4.32 3.40 14.44
C ALA A 164 -5.03 4.01 13.22
N LYS A 165 -4.27 4.66 12.34
CA LYS A 165 -4.80 5.37 11.17
C LYS A 165 -4.20 4.85 9.87
N VAL A 166 -5.04 4.64 8.86
CA VAL A 166 -4.62 4.22 7.51
C VAL A 166 -4.97 5.28 6.47
N GLU A 167 -3.98 5.72 5.70
CA GLU A 167 -4.12 6.77 4.70
C GLU A 167 -3.53 6.33 3.36
N VAL A 168 -4.22 6.62 2.26
CA VAL A 168 -3.73 6.32 0.90
C VAL A 168 -3.21 7.61 0.28
N VAL A 169 -1.98 7.57 -0.21
CA VAL A 169 -1.36 8.64 -0.98
C VAL A 169 -1.19 8.14 -2.41
N LYS A 170 -1.95 8.72 -3.34
CA LYS A 170 -2.01 8.25 -4.74
C LYS A 170 -1.66 9.31 -5.79
N LYS A 171 -1.06 10.43 -5.38
CA LYS A 171 -0.76 11.56 -6.29
C LYS A 171 0.37 11.28 -7.27
N GLY A 172 1.23 10.32 -6.98
CA GLY A 172 2.32 9.87 -7.86
C GLY A 172 2.13 8.45 -8.39
N CYS A 173 0.93 7.89 -8.21
CA CYS A 173 0.45 6.80 -9.04
C CYS A 173 0.05 7.39 -10.41
#